data_AF-A0A9E2D0N3-F1
#
_entry.id   AF-A0A9E2D0N3-F1
#
_cell.length_a   1.000
_cell.length_b   1.000
_cell.length_c   1.000
_cell.angle_alpha   90.00
_cell.angle_beta   90.00
_cell.angle_gamma   90.00
#
_symmetry.space_group_name_H-M   'P 1'
#
loop_
_entity.id
_entity.type
_entity.pdbx_description
1 polymer ?
#
loop_
_entity_poly.entity_id
_entity_poly.type
_entity_poly.pdbx_seq_one_letter_code
_entity_poly.pdbx_strand_id
1 'polypeptide(L)'
;MNKNNESGKIPESIMLANSIKVTFYDLSKKIAADRWLIKVKCEVALPVQDEQFDAIDDAELASAMKQDCANTVIHNLFRERNFIDEKDKDGVLQELFNQLDENVRTYMGRELFPRKLFEKKVEEFRLKYQMQKEMERSATTDDEDDGPADFSACFRG
;
A
#
# COMPACT_ATOMS: atom_id res chain seq x y z
N MET A 1 26.25 0.38 19.09
CA MET A 1 26.22 -0.85 18.27
C MET A 1 25.05 -0.75 17.32
N ASN A 2 25.30 -0.76 16.01
CA ASN A 2 24.43 -1.38 15.01
C ASN A 2 25.23 -1.50 13.72
N LYS A 3 25.99 -2.58 13.65
CA LYS A 3 26.48 -3.14 12.40
C LYS A 3 25.35 -4.03 11.86
N ASN A 4 25.19 -4.05 10.54
CA ASN A 4 24.36 -4.95 9.72
C ASN A 4 23.03 -4.36 9.25
N ASN A 5 23.09 -3.63 8.14
CA ASN A 5 22.14 -3.81 7.03
C ASN A 5 22.77 -3.29 5.73
N GLU A 6 23.87 -3.92 5.30
CA GLU A 6 24.40 -3.73 3.95
C GLU A 6 23.57 -4.57 2.95
N SER A 7 22.34 -4.12 2.69
CA SER A 7 21.57 -4.44 1.48
C SER A 7 20.70 -3.25 1.11
N GLY A 8 21.36 -2.10 0.97
CA GLY A 8 20.78 -0.88 0.41
C GLY A 8 21.37 -0.62 -0.96
N LYS A 9 21.17 -1.55 -1.92
CA LYS A 9 21.44 -1.21 -3.32
C LYS A 9 20.42 -0.14 -3.70
N ILE A 10 20.97 0.96 -4.20
CA ILE A 10 20.36 2.26 -4.45
C ILE A 10 19.00 2.08 -5.15
N PRO A 11 17.95 2.80 -4.72
CA PRO A 11 16.68 2.80 -5.42
C PRO A 11 16.90 3.20 -6.88
N GLU A 12 16.77 2.23 -7.80
CA GLU A 12 16.71 2.55 -9.21
C GLU A 12 15.35 3.19 -9.47
N SER A 13 15.38 4.46 -9.88
CA SER A 13 14.19 5.22 -10.22
C SER A 13 14.14 5.40 -11.71
N ILE A 14 13.03 5.01 -12.33
CA ILE A 14 12.76 5.24 -13.74
C ILE A 14 11.53 6.12 -13.90
N MET A 15 11.60 7.06 -14.85
CA MET A 15 10.43 7.79 -15.33
C MET A 15 9.88 7.04 -16.54
N LEU A 16 8.60 6.68 -16.46
CA LEU A 16 7.89 6.10 -17.59
C LEU A 16 7.42 7.19 -18.55
N ALA A 17 7.10 6.80 -19.79
CA ALA A 17 6.66 7.72 -20.84
C ALA A 17 5.37 8.50 -20.50
N ASN A 18 4.58 7.99 -19.54
CA ASN A 18 3.35 8.59 -19.05
C ASN A 18 3.52 9.39 -17.75
N SER A 19 4.73 9.88 -17.49
CA SER A 19 5.09 10.72 -16.32
C SER A 19 4.95 10.03 -14.96
N ILE A 20 4.76 8.71 -14.92
CA ILE A 20 4.80 7.94 -13.69
C ILE A 20 6.25 7.71 -13.27
N LYS A 21 6.53 7.99 -11.99
CA LYS A 21 7.80 7.63 -11.37
C LYS A 21 7.70 6.25 -10.75
N VAL A 22 8.62 5.38 -11.11
CA VAL A 22 8.75 4.04 -10.51
C VAL A 22 10.06 3.94 -9.77
N THR A 23 10.03 3.43 -8.54
CA THR A 23 11.20 3.23 -7.69
C THR A 23 11.26 1.79 -7.20
N PHE A 24 12.38 1.12 -7.42
CA PHE A 24 12.61 -0.25 -6.93
C PHE A 24 13.38 -0.26 -5.61
N TYR A 25 13.07 -1.21 -4.74
CA TYR A 25 13.73 -1.38 -3.45
C TYR A 25 14.02 -2.85 -3.19
N ASP A 26 15.24 -3.14 -2.74
CA ASP A 26 15.59 -4.42 -2.13
C ASP A 26 15.15 -4.41 -0.66
N LEU A 27 14.20 -5.28 -0.32
CA LEU A 27 13.69 -5.51 1.03
C LEU A 27 14.10 -6.90 1.55
N SER A 28 15.12 -7.50 0.94
CA SER A 28 15.61 -8.82 1.31
C SER A 28 16.20 -8.80 2.72
N LYS A 29 15.97 -9.88 3.46
CA LYS A 29 16.47 -10.02 4.83
C LYS A 29 16.80 -11.47 5.11
N LYS A 30 17.80 -11.67 5.97
CA LYS A 30 18.15 -12.99 6.49
C LYS A 30 17.06 -13.46 7.46
N ILE A 31 16.57 -14.68 7.30
CA ILE A 31 15.54 -15.29 8.17
C ILE A 31 16.19 -16.16 9.25
N ALA A 32 17.13 -17.04 8.87
CA ALA A 32 17.82 -17.94 9.80
C ALA A 32 19.09 -18.50 9.17
N ALA A 33 20.20 -18.61 9.92
CA ALA A 33 21.44 -19.28 9.50
C ALA A 33 21.98 -18.90 8.11
N ASP A 34 21.62 -19.61 7.04
CA ASP A 34 21.98 -19.39 5.63
C ASP A 34 20.75 -19.06 4.76
N ARG A 35 19.57 -18.92 5.36
CA ARG A 35 18.28 -18.72 4.71
C ARG A 35 17.87 -17.27 4.66
N TRP A 36 17.48 -16.84 3.47
CA TRP A 36 17.05 -15.49 3.14
C TRP A 36 15.60 -15.46 2.67
N LEU A 37 14.91 -14.38 3.05
CA LEU A 37 13.78 -13.84 2.32
C LEU A 37 14.36 -12.88 1.28
N ILE A 38 14.09 -13.13 0.01
CA ILE A 38 14.39 -12.19 -1.06
C ILE A 38 13.09 -11.47 -1.40
N LYS A 39 13.10 -10.14 -1.32
CA LYS A 39 11.89 -9.33 -1.58
C LYS A 39 12.26 -8.08 -2.34
N VAL A 40 11.58 -7.85 -3.46
CA VAL A 40 11.69 -6.62 -4.25
C VAL A 40 10.36 -5.89 -4.16
N LYS A 41 10.40 -4.60 -3.82
CA LYS A 41 9.26 -3.67 -3.90
C LYS A 41 9.44 -2.77 -5.12
N CYS A 42 8.37 -2.60 -5.88
CA CYS A 42 8.24 -1.54 -6.89
C CYS A 42 7.19 -0.55 -6.38
N GLU A 43 7.60 0.68 -6.13
CA GLU A 43 6.73 1.79 -5.76
C GLU A 43 6.45 2.67 -6.97
N VAL A 44 5.17 2.85 -7.25
CA VAL A 44 4.66 3.61 -8.38
C VAL A 44 4.03 4.88 -7.83
N ALA A 45 4.64 6.02 -8.11
CA ALA A 45 4.13 7.33 -7.72
C ALA A 45 3.47 7.99 -8.94
N LEU A 46 2.16 8.19 -8.83
CA LEU A 46 1.34 8.90 -9.80
C LEU A 46 0.99 10.28 -9.25
N PRO A 47 1.57 11.37 -9.78
CA PRO A 47 1.07 12.72 -9.52
C PRO A 47 -0.35 12.86 -10.06
N VAL A 48 -1.25 13.41 -9.25
CA VAL A 48 -2.67 13.61 -9.59
C VAL A 48 -2.98 15.10 -9.54
N GLN A 49 -3.58 15.59 -10.63
CA GLN A 49 -4.02 16.98 -10.71
C GLN A 49 -5.37 17.18 -10.01
N ASP A 50 -5.64 18.42 -9.61
CA ASP A 50 -6.87 18.77 -8.88
C ASP A 50 -8.13 18.41 -9.67
N GLU A 51 -8.10 18.60 -10.99
CA GLU A 51 -9.25 18.30 -11.87
C GLU A 51 -9.63 16.81 -11.86
N GLN A 52 -8.70 15.92 -11.52
CA GLN A 52 -8.99 14.49 -11.40
C GLN A 52 -9.76 14.18 -10.10
N PHE A 53 -9.50 14.93 -9.03
CA PHE A 53 -10.27 14.81 -7.79
C PHE A 53 -11.67 15.42 -7.96
N ASP A 54 -11.77 16.53 -8.70
CA ASP A 54 -13.05 17.20 -8.98
C ASP A 54 -14.00 16.33 -9.81
N ALA A 55 -13.47 15.33 -10.53
CA ALA A 55 -14.25 14.35 -11.27
C ALA A 55 -14.84 13.23 -10.40
N ILE A 56 -14.55 13.20 -9.09
CA ILE A 56 -15.14 12.24 -8.14
C ILE A 56 -16.50 12.80 -7.68
N ASP A 57 -17.59 12.05 -7.91
CA ASP A 57 -18.96 12.49 -7.60
C ASP A 57 -19.20 12.82 -6.12
N ASP A 58 -18.46 12.17 -5.21
CA ASP A 58 -18.53 12.39 -3.77
C ASP A 58 -17.46 13.38 -3.33
N ALA A 59 -17.86 14.63 -3.08
CA ALA A 59 -16.97 15.72 -2.70
C ALA A 59 -16.27 15.49 -1.33
N GLU A 60 -16.93 14.81 -0.39
CA GLU A 60 -16.34 14.52 0.93
C GLU A 60 -15.24 13.47 0.79
N LEU A 61 -15.51 12.42 0.01
CA LEU A 61 -14.53 11.40 -0.36
C LEU A 61 -13.35 12.01 -1.12
N ALA A 62 -13.62 12.88 -2.10
CA ALA A 62 -12.61 13.55 -2.91
C ALA A 62 -11.65 14.38 -2.05
N SER A 63 -12.21 15.20 -1.15
CA SER A 63 -11.42 16.02 -0.21
C SER A 63 -10.60 15.16 0.75
N ALA A 64 -11.19 14.10 1.31
CA ALA A 64 -10.50 13.18 2.21
C ALA A 64 -9.34 12.47 1.50
N MET A 65 -9.56 11.98 0.27
CA MET A 65 -8.53 11.32 -0.52
C MET A 65 -7.40 12.26 -0.89
N LYS A 66 -7.72 13.49 -1.31
CA LYS A 66 -6.73 14.52 -1.67
C LYS A 66 -5.84 14.85 -0.46
N GLN A 67 -6.42 14.94 0.73
CA GLN A 67 -5.68 15.16 1.98
C GLN A 67 -4.79 13.97 2.34
N ASP A 68 -5.29 12.73 2.23
CA ASP A 68 -4.54 11.50 2.54
C ASP A 68 -3.32 11.30 1.63
N CYS A 69 -3.49 11.51 0.32
CA CYS A 69 -2.44 11.21 -0.65
C CYS A 69 -1.56 12.42 -1.02
N ALA A 70 -1.87 13.63 -0.55
CA ALA A 70 -1.14 14.87 -0.87
C ALA A 70 -0.85 15.00 -2.38
N ASN A 71 -1.88 14.85 -3.21
CA ASN A 71 -1.82 14.88 -4.68
C ASN A 71 -0.90 13.83 -5.34
N THR A 72 -0.43 12.81 -4.59
CA THR A 72 0.37 11.71 -5.15
C THR A 72 -0.20 10.37 -4.73
N VAL A 73 -0.73 9.64 -5.69
CA VAL A 73 -1.24 8.29 -5.45
C VAL A 73 -0.09 7.29 -5.54
N ILE A 74 0.10 6.53 -4.45
CA ILE A 74 1.13 5.48 -4.37
C ILE A 74 0.52 4.10 -4.60
N HIS A 75 1.16 3.32 -5.48
CA HIS A 75 0.85 1.91 -5.68
C HIS A 75 2.11 1.05 -5.55
N ASN A 76 2.02 0.01 -4.73
CA ASN A 76 3.14 -0.88 -4.44
C ASN A 76 2.89 -2.26 -5.06
N LEU A 77 3.90 -2.76 -5.75
CA LEU A 77 3.99 -4.15 -6.17
C LEU A 77 5.12 -4.84 -5.42
N PHE A 78 4.93 -6.12 -5.13
CA PHE A 78 5.93 -6.94 -4.46
C PHE A 78 6.16 -8.23 -5.22
N ARG A 79 7.42 -8.66 -5.23
CA ARG A 79 7.85 -10.01 -5.61
C ARG A 79 8.75 -10.53 -4.52
N GLU A 80 8.47 -11.73 -4.04
CA GLU A 80 9.25 -12.32 -2.97
C GLU A 80 9.41 -13.83 -3.12
N ARG A 81 10.52 -14.34 -2.61
CA ARG A 81 10.78 -15.77 -2.41
C ARG A 81 11.41 -15.99 -1.05
N ASN A 82 10.97 -17.05 -0.39
CA ASN A 82 11.40 -17.41 0.96
C ASN A 82 12.42 -18.56 0.91
N PHE A 83 13.17 -18.74 2.01
CA PHE A 83 14.09 -19.87 2.23
C PHE A 83 15.22 -20.02 1.19
N ILE A 84 15.65 -18.90 0.61
CA ILE A 84 16.74 -18.88 -0.37
C ILE A 84 18.08 -19.07 0.33
N ASP A 85 18.91 -19.96 -0.19
CA ASP A 85 20.28 -20.16 0.29
C ASP A 85 21.11 -18.89 0.04
N GLU A 86 21.99 -18.54 0.98
CA GLU A 86 22.85 -17.35 0.90
C GLU A 86 23.67 -17.30 -0.40
N LYS A 87 24.08 -18.45 -0.94
CA LYS A 87 24.80 -18.52 -2.22
C LYS A 87 23.95 -18.14 -3.44
N ASP A 88 22.63 -18.31 -3.35
CA ASP A 88 21.67 -18.10 -4.44
C ASP A 88 20.98 -16.73 -4.32
N LYS A 89 21.17 -16.02 -3.20
CA LYS A 89 20.55 -14.73 -2.86
C LYS A 89 20.57 -13.75 -4.04
N ASP A 90 21.76 -13.45 -4.56
CA ASP A 90 21.93 -12.37 -5.53
C ASP A 90 21.34 -12.74 -6.91
N GLY A 91 21.44 -14.03 -7.29
CA GLY A 91 20.81 -14.54 -8.51
C GLY A 91 19.29 -14.44 -8.45
N VAL A 92 18.70 -14.87 -7.33
CA VAL A 92 17.25 -14.77 -7.12
C VAL A 92 16.79 -13.31 -7.04
N LEU A 93 17.56 -12.43 -6.40
CA LEU A 93 17.25 -11.00 -6.33
C LEU A 93 17.19 -10.37 -7.73
N GLN A 94 18.19 -10.63 -8.57
CA GLN A 94 18.21 -10.14 -9.95
C GLN A 94 17.07 -10.71 -10.79
N GLU A 95 16.74 -11.99 -10.63
CA GLU A 95 15.58 -12.61 -11.31
C GLU A 95 14.28 -11.90 -10.95
N LEU A 96 14.01 -11.70 -9.65
CA LEU A 96 12.79 -11.03 -9.19
C LEU A 96 12.72 -9.57 -9.62
N PHE A 97 13.86 -8.87 -9.63
CA PHE A 97 13.95 -7.51 -10.14
C PHE A 97 13.60 -7.45 -11.63
N ASN A 98 14.24 -8.29 -12.47
CA ASN A 98 14.00 -8.31 -13.91
C ASN A 98 12.54 -8.62 -14.25
N GLN A 99 11.94 -9.59 -13.55
CA GLN A 99 10.52 -9.91 -13.72
C GLN A 99 9.62 -8.73 -13.35
N LEU A 100 9.97 -7.97 -12.30
CA LEU A 100 9.17 -6.82 -11.89
C LEU A 100 9.35 -5.64 -12.85
N ASP A 101 10.57 -5.36 -13.30
CA ASP A 101 10.88 -4.32 -14.28
C ASP A 101 10.20 -4.58 -15.64
N GLU A 102 10.25 -5.82 -16.14
CA GLU A 102 9.57 -6.20 -17.38
C GLU A 102 8.05 -5.99 -17.27
N ASN A 103 7.45 -6.38 -16.14
CA ASN A 103 6.03 -6.14 -15.88
C ASN A 103 5.69 -4.64 -15.82
N VAL A 104 6.52 -3.84 -15.15
CA VAL A 104 6.35 -2.39 -15.07
C VAL A 104 6.39 -1.77 -16.46
N ARG A 105 7.42 -2.05 -17.26
CA ARG A 105 7.57 -1.48 -18.61
C ARG A 105 6.42 -1.87 -19.53
N THR A 106 6.00 -3.13 -19.48
CA THR A 106 4.97 -3.68 -20.38
C THR A 106 3.56 -3.17 -20.07
N TYR A 107 3.22 -3.04 -18.79
CA TYR A 107 1.86 -2.72 -18.36
C TYR A 107 1.70 -1.28 -17.91
N MET A 108 2.66 -0.77 -17.13
CA MET A 108 2.56 0.57 -16.53
C MET A 108 3.00 1.68 -17.47
N GLY A 109 3.84 1.37 -18.48
CA GLY A 109 4.22 2.34 -19.51
C GLY A 109 3.10 2.71 -20.49
N ARG A 110 1.92 2.07 -20.39
CA ARG A 110 0.78 2.33 -21.28
C ARG A 110 0.09 3.64 -20.94
N GLU A 111 -0.42 4.33 -21.96
CA GLU A 111 -1.09 5.63 -21.83
C GLU A 111 -2.31 5.61 -20.92
N LEU A 112 -3.10 4.52 -20.93
CA LEU A 112 -4.31 4.38 -20.11
C LEU A 112 -4.03 3.94 -18.67
N PHE A 113 -2.80 3.58 -18.33
CA PHE A 113 -2.47 3.06 -17.01
C PHE A 113 -2.68 4.09 -15.88
N PRO A 114 -2.22 5.36 -15.98
CA PRO A 114 -2.44 6.38 -14.95
C PRO A 114 -3.91 6.54 -14.58
N ARG A 115 -4.79 6.62 -15.60
CA ARG A 115 -6.23 6.75 -15.42
C ARG A 115 -6.82 5.55 -14.67
N LYS A 116 -6.53 4.32 -15.14
CA LYS A 116 -7.02 3.10 -14.49
C LYS A 116 -6.49 2.92 -13.08
N LEU A 117 -5.24 3.34 -12.83
CA LEU A 117 -4.65 3.30 -11.51
C LEU A 117 -5.37 4.27 -10.57
N PHE A 118 -5.64 5.49 -11.02
CA PHE A 118 -6.38 6.48 -10.25
C PHE A 118 -7.80 5.99 -9.94
N GLU A 119 -8.55 5.51 -10.92
CA GLU A 119 -9.90 4.93 -10.74
C GLU A 119 -9.88 3.81 -9.69
N LYS A 120 -8.96 2.85 -9.81
CA LYS A 120 -8.79 1.78 -8.83
C LYS A 120 -8.51 2.32 -7.42
N LYS A 121 -7.71 3.38 -7.32
CA LYS A 121 -7.31 3.97 -6.04
C LYS A 121 -8.44 4.75 -5.37
N VAL A 122 -9.31 5.39 -6.15
CA VAL A 122 -10.56 5.97 -5.66
C VAL A 122 -11.45 4.88 -5.07
N GLU A 123 -11.63 3.74 -5.73
CA GLU A 123 -12.43 2.63 -5.21
C GLU A 123 -11.84 2.03 -3.92
N GLU A 124 -10.52 1.79 -3.89
CA GLU A 124 -9.82 1.31 -2.69
C GLU A 124 -9.97 2.28 -1.52
N PHE A 125 -9.89 3.59 -1.77
CA PHE A 125 -10.03 4.62 -0.75
C PHE A 125 -11.48 4.72 -0.26
N ARG A 126 -12.47 4.65 -1.16
CA ARG A 126 -13.90 4.66 -0.83
C ARG A 126 -14.26 3.56 0.15
N LEU A 127 -13.82 2.34 -0.12
CA LEU A 127 -14.11 1.20 0.76
C LEU A 127 -13.54 1.42 2.17
N LYS A 128 -12.27 1.86 2.26
CA LYS A 128 -11.63 2.16 3.55
C LYS A 128 -12.33 3.28 4.31
N TYR A 129 -12.71 4.34 3.59
CA TYR A 129 -13.37 5.51 4.15
C TYR A 129 -14.76 5.17 4.70
N GLN A 130 -15.53 4.34 3.98
CA GLN A 130 -16.82 3.84 4.45
C GLN A 130 -16.66 2.97 5.70
N MET A 131 -15.73 2.02 5.70
CA MET A 131 -15.44 1.18 6.86
C MET A 131 -15.04 2.02 8.09
N GLN A 132 -14.23 3.06 7.90
CA GLN A 132 -13.84 3.95 8.99
C GLN A 132 -15.05 4.71 9.56
N LYS A 133 -15.90 5.27 8.70
CA LYS A 133 -17.14 5.93 9.12
C LYS A 133 -18.10 5.01 9.87
N GLU A 134 -18.21 3.76 9.44
CA GLU A 134 -19.04 2.75 10.12
C GLU A 134 -18.48 2.41 11.50
N MET A 135 -17.17 2.20 11.63
CA MET A 135 -16.51 1.95 12.93
C MET A 135 -16.68 3.13 13.90
N GLU A 136 -16.57 4.37 13.42
CA GLU A 136 -16.78 5.57 14.23
C GLU A 136 -18.24 5.73 14.69
N ARG A 137 -19.21 5.34 13.85
CA ARG A 137 -20.64 5.32 14.19
C ARG A 137 -20.97 4.23 15.21
N SER A 138 -20.38 3.04 15.10
CA SER A 138 -20.60 1.98 16.10
C SER A 138 -19.97 2.33 17.45
N ALA A 139 -18.76 2.92 17.44
CA ALA A 139 -18.07 3.32 18.67
C ALA A 139 -18.82 4.42 19.45
N THR A 140 -19.57 5.28 18.76
CA THR A 140 -20.41 6.30 19.40
C THR A 140 -21.74 5.76 19.93
N THR A 141 -22.15 4.56 19.52
CA THR A 141 -23.40 3.93 20.00
C THR A 141 -23.18 3.10 21.28
N ASP A 142 -21.98 2.55 21.49
CA ASP A 142 -21.63 1.74 22.66
C ASP A 142 -21.42 2.58 23.95
N ASP A 143 -21.18 3.89 23.83
CA ASP A 143 -21.07 4.81 24.98
C ASP A 143 -22.45 5.28 25.51
N GLU A 144 -23.56 4.91 24.83
CA GLU A 144 -24.95 5.19 25.25
C GLU A 144 -25.72 3.92 25.67
N ASP A 145 -25.06 2.76 25.83
CA ASP A 145 -25.68 1.59 26.50
C ASP A 145 -25.58 1.78 28.03
N ASP A 146 -26.58 2.49 28.56
CA ASP A 146 -26.88 2.61 29.97
C ASP A 146 -26.84 1.20 30.60
N GLY A 147 -25.81 0.97 31.42
CA GLY A 147 -25.42 -0.35 31.92
C GLY A 147 -26.60 -1.17 32.44
N PRO A 148 -26.49 -2.51 32.43
CA PRO A 148 -27.63 -3.42 32.57
C PRO A 148 -28.52 -2.98 33.73
N ALA A 149 -29.79 -2.70 33.41
CA ALA A 149 -30.81 -2.31 34.37
C ALA A 149 -30.64 -3.15 35.65
N ASP A 150 -30.43 -2.44 36.75
CA ASP A 150 -30.08 -2.96 38.06
C ASP A 150 -30.94 -4.20 38.42
N PHE A 151 -30.37 -5.40 38.24
CA PHE A 151 -30.97 -6.67 38.61
C PHE A 151 -31.07 -6.86 40.15
N SER A 152 -30.76 -5.83 40.96
CA SER A 152 -30.98 -5.84 42.41
C SER A 152 -32.47 -5.96 42.80
N ALA A 153 -33.40 -5.75 41.86
CA ALA A 153 -34.83 -5.94 42.07
C ALA A 153 -35.27 -7.42 42.08
N CYS A 154 -34.45 -8.37 41.61
CA CYS A 154 -34.82 -9.79 41.53
C CYS A 154 -34.57 -10.59 42.81
N PHE A 155 -33.95 -10.01 43.85
CA PHE A 155 -33.61 -10.72 45.09
C PHE A 155 -34.23 -10.12 46.36
N ARG A 156 -35.47 -9.61 46.27
CA ARG A 156 -36.31 -9.39 47.45
C ARG A 156 -37.49 -10.34 47.43
N GLY A 157 -37.29 -11.52 48.01
CA GLY A 157 -38.29 -12.55 48.27
C GLY A 157 -37.77 -13.52 49.31
#